data_AF-U1YI80-F1
#
_entry.id   AF-U1YI80-F1
#
_cell.length_a   1.000
_cell.length_b   1.000
_cell.length_c   1.000
_cell.angle_alpha   90.00
_cell.angle_beta   90.00
_cell.angle_gamma   90.00
#
_symmetry.space_group_name_H-M   'P 1'
#
loop_
_entity.id
_entity.type
_entity.pdbx_description
1 polymer ?
#
loop_
_entity_poly.entity_id
_entity_poly.type
_entity_poly.pdbx_seq_one_letter_code
_entity_poly.pdbx_strand_id
1 'polypeptide(L)'
;MSEKKGCFEIWLIAALAVGVAIGVSLGLFVFPFLRPLLAVEGAAAWVQSIGSVLAILSAVYISYYESKKSKELRVEQWRKEESDEKANRKKRLRSIVRVVERCGKSVIWACGAVTSPTTDFVRLLRFQRLRLVAVLSWLDLLPISNEPGVLVAGDVVNLKLKITLVIDILDNLEPIPLGQSGPAELDETVAWVSNLLEELADYADHYKGDYDELRVPDL
;
A
#
# COMPACT_ATOMS: atom_id res chain seq x y z
N MET A 1 23.66 -5.23 -0.60
CA MET A 1 23.39 -6.17 0.53
C MET A 1 24.63 -6.98 0.96
N SER A 2 25.83 -6.70 0.42
CA SER A 2 27.08 -7.43 0.71
C SER A 2 27.90 -6.86 1.88
N GLU A 3 27.78 -5.57 2.19
CA GLU A 3 28.63 -4.91 3.21
C GLU A 3 28.28 -5.27 4.67
N LYS A 4 27.04 -5.69 4.95
CA LYS A 4 26.63 -6.06 6.31
C LYS A 4 27.22 -7.39 6.79
N LYS A 5 27.72 -8.23 5.88
CA LYS A 5 28.32 -9.54 6.24
C LYS A 5 29.71 -9.38 6.86
N GLY A 6 30.55 -8.50 6.30
CA GLY A 6 31.92 -8.29 6.81
C GLY A 6 31.98 -7.68 8.21
N CYS A 7 31.04 -6.80 8.57
CA CYS A 7 30.98 -6.21 9.90
C CYS A 7 30.61 -7.24 10.98
N PHE A 8 29.73 -8.19 10.67
CA PHE A 8 29.32 -9.25 11.60
C PHE A 8 30.46 -10.25 11.87
N GLU A 9 31.22 -10.62 10.84
CA GLU A 9 32.37 -11.54 10.98
C GLU A 9 33.47 -10.97 11.87
N ILE A 10 33.80 -9.69 11.72
CA ILE A 10 34.81 -9.01 12.55
C ILE A 10 34.37 -8.93 14.01
N TRP A 11 33.09 -8.60 14.26
CA TRP A 11 32.54 -8.57 15.61
C TRP A 11 32.52 -9.95 16.28
N LEU A 12 32.21 -11.00 15.53
CA LEU A 12 32.22 -12.37 16.03
C LEU A 12 33.63 -12.82 16.41
N ILE A 13 34.64 -12.52 15.57
CA ILE A 13 36.05 -12.81 15.86
C ILE A 13 36.51 -12.03 17.10
N ALA A 14 36.16 -10.75 17.22
CA ALA A 14 36.49 -9.93 18.37
C ALA A 14 35.86 -10.47 19.67
N ALA A 15 34.58 -10.86 19.63
CA ALA A 15 33.89 -11.45 20.77
C ALA A 15 34.53 -12.78 21.21
N LEU A 16 34.93 -13.63 20.24
CA LEU A 16 35.65 -14.88 20.51
C LEU A 16 37.01 -14.61 21.15
N ALA A 17 37.79 -13.67 20.61
CA ALA A 17 39.10 -13.30 21.13
C ALA A 17 39.01 -12.76 22.56
N VAL A 18 38.03 -11.90 22.84
CA VAL A 18 37.77 -11.37 24.20
C VAL A 18 37.31 -12.49 25.13
N GLY A 19 36.42 -13.37 24.69
CA GLY A 19 35.96 -14.52 25.49
C GLY A 19 37.12 -15.45 25.87
N VAL A 20 38.01 -15.76 24.94
CA VAL A 20 39.22 -16.56 25.19
C VAL A 20 40.16 -15.83 26.16
N ALA A 21 40.41 -14.54 25.95
CA ALA A 21 41.28 -13.75 26.83
C ALA A 21 40.75 -13.69 28.28
N ILE A 22 39.44 -13.50 28.45
CA ILE A 22 38.79 -13.52 29.76
C ILE A 22 38.86 -14.91 30.39
N GLY A 23 38.56 -15.96 29.62
CA GLY A 23 38.63 -17.35 30.09
C GLY A 23 40.05 -17.75 30.55
N VAL A 24 41.08 -17.37 29.79
CA VAL A 24 42.48 -17.61 30.15
C VAL A 24 42.88 -16.79 31.38
N SER A 25 42.47 -15.53 31.47
CA SER A 25 42.79 -14.66 32.61
C SER A 25 42.13 -15.14 33.91
N LEU A 26 40.86 -15.53 33.85
CA LEU A 26 40.16 -16.16 34.98
C LEU A 26 40.79 -17.50 35.34
N GLY A 27 41.13 -18.31 34.33
CA GLY A 27 41.84 -19.58 34.52
C GLY A 27 43.13 -19.36 35.30
N LEU A 28 44.01 -18.46 34.86
CA LEU A 28 45.27 -18.15 35.53
C LEU A 28 45.09 -17.54 36.92
N PHE A 29 44.05 -16.74 37.14
CA PHE A 29 43.76 -16.12 38.43
C PHE A 29 43.26 -17.14 39.47
N VAL A 30 42.43 -18.10 39.05
CA VAL A 30 41.83 -19.12 39.92
C VAL A 30 42.73 -20.36 40.06
N PHE A 31 43.62 -20.60 39.08
CA PHE A 31 44.60 -21.71 39.07
C PHE A 31 45.42 -21.87 40.36
N PRO A 32 46.01 -20.82 40.98
CA PRO A 32 46.75 -20.98 42.23
C PRO A 32 45.90 -21.44 43.40
N PHE A 33 44.60 -21.09 43.42
CA PHE A 33 43.65 -21.51 44.45
C PHE A 33 43.12 -22.94 44.23
N LEU A 34 43.02 -23.38 42.98
CA LEU A 34 42.58 -24.74 42.61
C LEU A 34 43.72 -25.76 42.54
N ARG A 35 44.98 -25.31 42.54
CA ARG A 35 46.19 -26.14 42.47
C ARG A 35 46.20 -27.36 43.42
N PRO A 36 45.78 -27.25 44.70
CA PRO A 36 45.74 -28.42 45.59
C PRO A 36 44.63 -29.43 45.26
N LEU A 37 43.54 -28.98 44.61
CA LEU A 37 42.46 -29.86 44.13
C LEU A 37 42.77 -30.49 42.76
N LEU A 38 43.57 -29.81 41.94
CA LEU A 38 43.97 -30.26 40.60
C LEU A 38 45.19 -31.19 40.58
N ALA A 39 45.85 -31.40 41.71
CA ALA A 39 47.01 -32.28 41.85
C ALA A 39 46.67 -33.79 41.85
N VAL A 40 45.39 -34.14 41.82
CA VAL A 40 44.89 -35.53 41.74
C VAL A 40 44.87 -35.97 40.27
N GLU A 41 45.46 -37.13 39.96
CA GLU A 41 45.39 -37.72 38.62
C GLU A 41 43.92 -37.84 38.16
N GLY A 42 43.60 -37.29 36.98
CA GLY A 42 42.23 -37.21 36.47
C GLY A 42 41.53 -35.86 36.70
N ALA A 43 42.16 -34.90 37.40
CA ALA A 43 41.52 -33.63 37.70
C ALA A 43 41.25 -32.75 36.45
N ALA A 44 42.18 -32.76 35.50
CA ALA A 44 42.02 -32.02 34.24
C ALA A 44 40.86 -32.56 33.38
N ALA A 45 40.64 -33.88 33.39
CA ALA A 45 39.61 -34.53 32.59
C ALA A 45 38.20 -34.14 33.06
N TRP A 46 37.96 -34.07 34.37
CA TRP A 46 36.63 -33.67 34.87
C TRP A 46 36.35 -32.18 34.64
N VAL A 47 37.34 -31.29 34.82
CA VAL A 47 37.17 -29.85 34.53
C VAL A 47 36.87 -29.61 33.06
N GLN A 48 37.59 -30.30 32.16
CA GLN A 48 37.34 -30.22 30.72
C GLN A 48 35.94 -30.75 30.37
N SER A 49 35.49 -31.84 31.00
CA SER A 49 34.14 -32.38 30.77
C SER A 49 33.06 -31.38 31.19
N ILE A 50 33.18 -30.74 32.35
CA ILE A 50 32.24 -29.71 32.82
C ILE A 50 32.25 -28.50 31.89
N GLY A 51 33.43 -28.05 31.45
CA GLY A 51 33.56 -26.95 30.49
C GLY A 51 32.86 -27.25 29.17
N SER A 52 33.01 -28.48 28.65
CA SER A 52 32.37 -28.90 27.40
C SER A 52 30.83 -28.96 27.52
N VAL A 53 30.31 -29.47 28.64
CA VAL A 53 28.87 -29.52 28.92
C VAL A 53 28.29 -28.12 29.04
N LEU A 54 28.96 -27.22 29.77
CA LEU A 54 28.52 -25.82 29.90
C LEU A 54 28.52 -25.10 28.56
N ALA A 55 29.55 -25.30 27.73
CA ALA A 55 29.62 -24.69 26.40
C ALA A 55 28.46 -25.16 25.50
N ILE A 56 28.13 -26.46 25.53
CA ILE A 56 27.00 -27.02 24.80
C ILE A 56 25.68 -26.42 25.30
N LEU A 57 25.48 -26.36 26.62
CA LEU A 57 24.26 -25.77 27.21
C LEU A 57 24.10 -24.30 26.85
N SER A 58 25.18 -23.51 26.91
CA SER A 58 25.17 -22.10 26.50
C SER A 58 24.85 -21.94 25.01
N ALA A 59 25.43 -22.76 24.14
CA ALA A 59 25.15 -22.72 22.70
C ALA A 59 23.68 -23.06 22.40
N VAL A 60 23.12 -24.09 23.05
CA VAL A 60 21.71 -24.46 22.93
C VAL A 60 20.80 -23.34 23.44
N TYR A 61 21.13 -22.73 24.59
CA TYR A 61 20.36 -21.62 25.15
C TYR A 61 20.36 -20.39 24.24
N ILE A 62 21.52 -20.00 23.70
CA ILE A 62 21.64 -18.87 22.76
C ILE A 62 20.83 -19.16 21.49
N SER A 63 20.96 -20.37 20.93
CA SER A 63 20.21 -20.79 19.73
C SER A 63 18.69 -20.74 19.96
N TYR A 64 18.23 -21.21 21.12
CA TYR A 64 16.80 -21.14 21.47
C TYR A 64 16.31 -19.69 21.62
N TYR A 65 17.10 -18.84 22.27
CA TYR A 65 16.77 -17.43 22.46
C TYR A 65 16.73 -16.66 21.12
N GLU A 66 17.70 -16.89 20.23
CA GLU A 66 17.71 -16.31 18.88
C GLU A 66 16.54 -16.80 18.04
N SER A 67 16.19 -18.09 18.11
CA SER A 67 15.05 -18.64 17.37
C SER A 67 13.72 -18.00 17.81
N LYS A 68 13.54 -17.82 19.13
CA LYS A 68 12.34 -17.16 19.66
C LYS A 68 12.26 -15.70 19.24
N LYS A 69 13.35 -14.94 19.41
CA LYS A 69 13.41 -13.52 19.04
C LYS A 69 13.26 -13.30 17.54
N SER A 70 13.80 -14.19 16.71
CA SER A 70 13.62 -14.15 15.25
C SER A 70 12.17 -14.38 14.85
N LYS A 71 11.45 -15.30 15.52
CA LYS A 71 10.03 -15.52 15.28
C LYS A 71 9.20 -14.29 15.65
N GLU A 72 9.46 -13.68 16.81
CA GLU A 72 8.77 -12.46 17.24
C GLU A 72 8.97 -11.31 16.25
N LEU A 73 10.22 -11.04 15.84
CA LEU A 73 10.53 -10.00 14.86
C LEU A 73 9.91 -10.27 13.48
N ARG A 74 9.85 -11.53 13.04
CA ARG A 74 9.15 -11.89 11.80
C ARG A 74 7.66 -11.61 11.90
N VAL A 75 7.00 -11.98 13.00
CA VAL A 75 5.56 -11.73 13.18
C VAL A 75 5.27 -10.23 13.18
N GLU A 76 6.11 -9.42 13.84
CA GLU A 76 5.97 -7.96 13.82
C GLU A 76 6.19 -7.35 12.43
N GLN A 77 7.20 -7.82 11.69
CA GLN A 77 7.44 -7.39 10.31
C GLN A 77 6.25 -7.71 9.42
N TRP A 78 5.72 -8.93 9.51
CA TRP A 78 4.54 -9.36 8.74
C TRP A 78 3.31 -8.50 9.05
N ARG A 79 3.04 -8.23 10.33
CA ARG A 79 1.93 -7.35 10.73
C ARG A 79 2.10 -5.93 10.21
N LYS A 80 3.34 -5.43 10.19
CA LYS A 80 3.64 -4.09 9.68
C LYS A 80 3.49 -4.02 8.16
N GLU A 81 4.01 -5.00 7.44
CA GLU A 81 3.87 -5.11 5.99
C GLU A 81 2.39 -5.20 5.60
N GLU A 82 1.59 -6.00 6.30
CA GLU A 82 0.15 -6.11 6.05
C GLU A 82 -0.57 -4.75 6.27
N SER A 83 -0.24 -4.04 7.35
CA SER A 83 -0.79 -2.71 7.63
C SER A 83 -0.40 -1.67 6.58
N ASP A 84 0.87 -1.66 6.18
CA ASP A 84 1.41 -0.75 5.15
C ASP A 84 0.78 -1.04 3.78
N GLU A 85 0.54 -2.32 3.46
CA GLU A 85 -0.19 -2.71 2.27
C GLU A 85 -1.66 -2.26 2.29
N LYS A 86 -2.37 -2.46 3.40
CA LYS A 86 -3.77 -1.97 3.55
C LYS A 86 -3.85 -0.46 3.37
N ALA A 87 -2.93 0.28 3.99
CA ALA A 87 -2.83 1.72 3.85
C ALA A 87 -2.54 2.15 2.39
N ASN A 88 -1.64 1.44 1.71
CA ASN A 88 -1.33 1.66 0.31
C ASN A 88 -2.52 1.39 -0.61
N ARG A 89 -3.27 0.30 -0.39
CA ARG A 89 -4.51 0.01 -1.13
C ARG A 89 -5.53 1.13 -0.95
N LYS A 90 -5.83 1.54 0.29
CA LYS A 90 -6.74 2.67 0.56
C LYS A 90 -6.29 3.97 -0.12
N LYS A 91 -4.99 4.25 -0.12
CA LYS A 91 -4.42 5.43 -0.79
C LYS A 91 -4.59 5.38 -2.31
N ARG A 92 -4.39 4.21 -2.92
CA ARG A 92 -4.61 3.99 -4.36
C ARG A 92 -6.08 4.17 -4.73
N LEU A 93 -7.01 3.58 -3.98
CA LEU A 93 -8.45 3.74 -4.22
C LEU A 93 -8.84 5.22 -4.18
N ARG A 94 -8.45 5.93 -3.12
CA ARG A 94 -8.71 7.37 -2.98
C ARG A 94 -8.05 8.22 -4.07
N SER A 95 -6.98 7.75 -4.70
CA SER A 95 -6.40 8.45 -5.85
C SER A 95 -7.24 8.27 -7.11
N ILE A 96 -7.75 7.06 -7.35
CA ILE A 96 -8.64 6.76 -8.48
C ILE A 96 -9.94 7.54 -8.33
N VAL A 97 -10.59 7.46 -7.17
CA VAL A 97 -11.85 8.17 -6.89
C VAL A 97 -11.69 9.69 -7.07
N ARG A 98 -10.57 10.28 -6.64
CA ARG A 98 -10.30 11.72 -6.90
C ARG A 98 -10.19 12.07 -8.39
N VAL A 99 -9.65 11.17 -9.21
CA VAL A 99 -9.61 11.39 -10.66
C VAL A 99 -11.02 11.30 -11.23
N VAL A 100 -11.80 10.29 -10.83
CA VAL A 100 -13.20 10.13 -11.23
C VAL A 100 -14.04 11.33 -10.82
N GLU A 101 -13.84 11.85 -9.61
CA GLU A 101 -14.49 13.07 -9.09
C GLU A 101 -14.20 14.29 -9.96
N ARG A 102 -12.93 14.50 -10.35
CA ARG A 102 -12.57 15.60 -11.26
C ARG A 102 -13.19 15.43 -12.64
N CYS A 103 -13.28 14.19 -13.13
CA CYS A 103 -13.93 13.87 -14.39
C CYS A 103 -15.43 14.16 -14.30
N GLY A 104 -16.14 13.63 -13.31
CA GLY A 104 -17.57 13.85 -13.10
C GLY A 104 -17.93 15.33 -12.92
N LYS A 105 -17.16 16.09 -12.12
CA LYS A 105 -17.35 17.56 -12.00
C LYS A 105 -17.19 18.29 -13.33
N SER A 106 -16.31 17.80 -14.20
CA SER A 106 -16.15 18.36 -15.55
C SER A 106 -17.35 18.05 -16.45
N VAL A 107 -17.98 16.88 -16.29
CA VAL A 107 -19.23 16.54 -16.97
C VAL A 107 -20.37 17.43 -16.50
N ILE A 108 -20.54 17.56 -15.18
CA ILE A 108 -21.56 18.43 -14.59
C ILE A 108 -21.41 19.87 -15.11
N TRP A 109 -20.17 20.37 -15.13
CA TRP A 109 -19.90 21.71 -15.64
C TRP A 109 -20.20 21.85 -17.14
N ALA A 110 -19.86 20.84 -17.94
CA ALA A 110 -20.16 20.84 -19.37
C ALA A 110 -21.67 20.84 -19.63
N CYS A 111 -22.43 19.97 -18.95
CA CYS A 111 -23.89 19.92 -19.06
C CYS A 111 -24.52 21.25 -18.60
N GLY A 112 -24.13 21.77 -17.44
CA GLY A 112 -24.67 23.03 -16.90
C GLY A 112 -24.38 24.25 -17.77
N ALA A 113 -23.23 24.29 -18.44
CA ALA A 113 -22.90 25.35 -19.38
C ALA A 113 -23.79 25.32 -20.63
N VAL A 114 -24.29 24.15 -21.01
CA VAL A 114 -25.09 23.93 -22.23
C VAL A 114 -26.58 24.15 -21.95
N THR A 115 -27.07 23.80 -20.76
CA THR A 115 -28.46 24.04 -20.36
C THR A 115 -28.76 25.52 -20.08
N SER A 116 -27.74 26.36 -19.87
CA SER A 116 -27.86 27.82 -19.68
C SER A 116 -26.96 28.59 -20.65
N PRO A 117 -27.29 28.64 -21.95
CA PRO A 117 -26.40 29.18 -22.97
C PRO A 117 -26.21 30.70 -22.88
N THR A 118 -24.97 31.15 -23.10
CA THR A 118 -24.58 32.56 -23.19
C THR A 118 -24.43 33.02 -24.66
N THR A 119 -23.98 34.25 -24.89
CA THR A 119 -23.92 34.92 -26.20
C THR A 119 -23.02 34.27 -27.28
N ASP A 120 -22.21 33.25 -26.96
CA ASP A 120 -21.33 32.53 -27.91
C ASP A 120 -21.50 31.00 -27.82
N PHE A 121 -22.72 30.53 -28.05
CA PHE A 121 -23.14 29.13 -27.84
C PHE A 121 -22.34 28.10 -28.65
N VAL A 122 -22.07 28.38 -29.93
CA VAL A 122 -21.34 27.45 -30.81
C VAL A 122 -19.89 27.24 -30.34
N ARG A 123 -19.23 28.31 -29.91
CA ARG A 123 -17.88 28.22 -29.36
C ARG A 123 -17.86 27.48 -28.03
N LEU A 124 -18.86 27.72 -27.18
CA LEU A 124 -19.04 27.03 -25.91
C LEU A 124 -19.21 25.51 -26.15
N LEU A 125 -20.11 25.10 -27.05
CA LEU A 125 -20.33 23.68 -27.39
C LEU A 125 -19.04 22.98 -27.83
N ARG A 126 -18.29 23.58 -28.76
CA ARG A 126 -17.00 23.02 -29.22
C ARG A 126 -15.99 22.88 -28.08
N PHE A 127 -15.92 23.88 -27.21
CA PHE A 127 -15.02 23.84 -26.05
C PHE A 127 -15.40 22.74 -25.06
N GLN A 128 -16.70 22.62 -24.74
CA GLN A 128 -17.18 21.57 -23.84
C GLN A 128 -16.95 20.17 -24.43
N ARG A 129 -17.21 19.99 -25.71
CA ARG A 129 -16.95 18.75 -26.43
C ARG A 129 -15.47 18.33 -26.31
N LEU A 130 -14.54 19.22 -26.64
CA LEU A 130 -13.10 18.93 -26.54
C LEU A 130 -12.69 18.57 -25.10
N ARG A 131 -13.26 19.27 -24.12
CA ARG A 131 -13.02 18.97 -22.70
C ARG A 131 -13.52 17.57 -22.33
N LEU A 132 -14.71 17.18 -22.76
CA LEU A 132 -15.27 15.85 -22.49
C LEU A 132 -14.48 14.73 -23.17
N VAL A 133 -14.01 14.95 -24.40
CA VAL A 133 -13.10 14.01 -25.07
C VAL A 133 -11.80 13.83 -24.29
N ALA A 134 -11.21 14.92 -23.78
CA ALA A 134 -10.02 14.83 -22.94
C ALA A 134 -10.28 14.07 -21.63
N VAL A 135 -11.47 14.25 -21.03
CA VAL A 135 -11.90 13.51 -19.84
C VAL A 135 -12.00 12.01 -20.12
N LEU A 136 -12.57 11.60 -21.27
CA LEU A 136 -12.61 10.19 -21.66
C LEU A 136 -11.20 9.58 -21.71
N SER A 137 -10.26 10.27 -22.38
CA SER A 137 -8.87 9.82 -22.46
C SER A 137 -8.21 9.68 -21.08
N TRP A 138 -8.57 10.52 -20.12
CA TRP A 138 -8.06 10.42 -18.74
C TRP A 138 -8.66 9.22 -18.01
N LEU A 139 -9.95 8.94 -18.21
CA LEU A 139 -10.61 7.76 -17.65
C LEU A 139 -10.09 6.46 -18.27
N ASP A 140 -9.61 6.47 -19.51
CA ASP A 140 -8.95 5.31 -20.16
C ASP A 140 -7.59 4.96 -19.57
N LEU A 141 -6.90 5.94 -18.98
CA LEU A 141 -5.60 5.74 -18.34
C LEU A 141 -5.71 5.24 -16.89
N LEU A 142 -6.93 5.12 -16.34
CA LEU A 142 -7.13 4.64 -14.99
C LEU A 142 -6.79 3.14 -14.90
N PRO A 143 -5.99 2.71 -13.90
CA PRO A 143 -5.63 1.30 -13.71
C PRO A 143 -6.80 0.52 -13.09
N ILE A 144 -7.93 0.45 -13.77
CA ILE A 144 -9.17 -0.22 -13.30
C ILE A 144 -9.07 -1.75 -13.33
N SER A 145 -8.10 -2.32 -14.05
CA SER A 145 -7.84 -3.77 -14.09
C SER A 145 -7.04 -4.28 -12.90
N ASN A 146 -6.42 -3.38 -12.13
CA ASN A 146 -5.61 -3.73 -10.97
C ASN A 146 -6.35 -3.35 -9.69
N GLU A 147 -6.09 -4.05 -8.59
CA GLU A 147 -6.63 -3.65 -7.30
C GLU A 147 -6.00 -2.33 -6.80
N PRO A 148 -6.79 -1.45 -6.17
CA PRO A 148 -8.23 -1.56 -5.87
C PRO A 148 -9.15 -1.00 -6.97
N GLY A 149 -8.62 -0.70 -8.16
CA GLY A 149 -9.37 -0.10 -9.27
C GLY A 149 -10.54 -0.94 -9.79
N VAL A 150 -10.50 -2.26 -9.60
CA VAL A 150 -11.61 -3.17 -9.95
C VAL A 150 -12.89 -2.81 -9.19
N LEU A 151 -12.78 -2.31 -7.95
CA LEU A 151 -13.91 -1.95 -7.09
C LEU A 151 -14.77 -0.82 -7.65
N VAL A 152 -14.18 0.03 -8.49
CA VAL A 152 -14.83 1.21 -9.09
C VAL A 152 -14.87 1.09 -10.61
N ALA A 153 -14.52 -0.08 -11.17
CA ALA A 153 -14.44 -0.27 -12.62
C ALA A 153 -15.81 -0.11 -13.28
N GLY A 154 -16.87 -0.65 -12.67
CA GLY A 154 -18.25 -0.49 -13.15
C GLY A 154 -18.66 0.97 -13.21
N ASP A 155 -18.39 1.73 -12.15
CA ASP A 155 -18.69 3.16 -12.05
C ASP A 155 -17.92 3.99 -13.10
N VAL A 156 -16.64 3.68 -13.30
CA VAL A 156 -15.81 4.31 -14.32
C VAL A 156 -16.33 4.02 -15.73
N VAL A 157 -16.73 2.78 -16.01
CA VAL A 157 -17.31 2.40 -17.30
C VAL A 157 -18.65 3.09 -17.54
N ASN A 158 -19.53 3.11 -16.54
CA ASN A 158 -20.82 3.80 -16.61
C ASN A 158 -20.64 5.31 -16.84
N LEU A 159 -19.67 5.93 -16.15
CA LEU A 159 -19.33 7.33 -16.37
C LEU A 159 -18.84 7.59 -17.81
N LYS A 160 -17.99 6.71 -18.37
CA LYS A 160 -17.55 6.81 -19.77
C LYS A 160 -18.72 6.73 -20.75
N LEU A 161 -19.66 5.82 -20.53
CA LEU A 161 -20.86 5.70 -21.35
C LEU A 161 -21.71 6.98 -21.29
N LYS A 162 -21.94 7.53 -20.09
CA LYS A 162 -22.67 8.78 -19.92
C LYS A 162 -21.95 9.97 -20.59
N ILE A 163 -20.62 10.06 -20.49
CA ILE A 163 -19.86 11.10 -21.18
C ILE A 163 -20.00 10.99 -22.70
N THR A 164 -19.94 9.76 -23.23
CA THR A 164 -20.09 9.51 -24.67
C THR A 164 -21.47 9.94 -25.14
N LEU A 165 -22.52 9.64 -24.37
CA LEU A 165 -23.89 10.08 -24.64
C LEU A 165 -23.99 11.61 -24.61
N VAL A 166 -23.36 12.29 -23.65
CA VAL A 166 -23.33 13.77 -23.62
C VAL A 166 -22.62 14.32 -24.85
N ILE A 167 -21.48 13.75 -25.26
CA ILE A 167 -20.78 14.19 -26.49
C ILE A 167 -21.68 14.04 -27.71
N ASP A 168 -22.40 12.93 -27.84
CA ASP A 168 -23.33 12.70 -28.95
C ASP A 168 -24.49 13.70 -28.95
N ILE A 169 -25.05 14.01 -27.77
CA ILE A 169 -26.04 15.09 -27.62
C ILE A 169 -25.47 16.43 -28.09
N LEU A 170 -24.23 16.75 -27.69
CA LEU A 170 -23.59 18.02 -28.09
C LEU A 170 -23.29 18.09 -29.59
N ASP A 171 -22.98 16.96 -30.23
CA ASP A 171 -22.69 16.90 -31.67
C ASP A 171 -23.95 17.05 -32.52
N ASN A 172 -25.11 16.64 -31.99
CA ASN A 172 -26.41 16.73 -32.65
C ASN A 172 -27.26 17.93 -32.19
N LEU A 173 -26.74 18.77 -31.30
CA LEU A 173 -27.48 19.89 -30.73
C LEU A 173 -27.63 21.02 -31.76
N GLU A 174 -28.87 21.36 -32.11
CA GLU A 174 -29.15 22.57 -32.86
C GLU A 174 -28.97 23.82 -31.96
N PRO A 175 -28.69 25.00 -32.53
CA PRO A 175 -28.61 26.25 -31.77
C PRO A 175 -29.91 26.51 -31.00
N ILE A 176 -29.88 26.37 -29.68
CA ILE A 176 -31.04 26.59 -28.82
C ILE A 176 -31.30 28.11 -28.73
N PRO A 177 -32.54 28.58 -28.95
CA PRO A 177 -32.89 29.98 -28.71
C PRO A 177 -32.60 30.40 -27.27
N LEU A 178 -32.02 31.59 -27.08
CA LEU A 178 -31.76 32.15 -25.76
C LEU A 178 -33.02 32.11 -24.88
N GLY A 179 -32.94 31.46 -23.72
CA GLY A 179 -34.03 31.34 -22.75
C GLY A 179 -34.87 30.07 -22.83
N GLN A 180 -34.61 29.18 -23.80
CA GLN A 180 -35.15 27.81 -23.76
C GLN A 180 -34.23 26.90 -22.94
N SER A 181 -34.84 26.00 -22.15
CA SER A 181 -34.12 24.98 -21.40
C SER A 181 -33.44 24.00 -22.35
N GLY A 182 -32.23 23.56 -21.99
CA GLY A 182 -31.54 22.49 -22.70
C GLY A 182 -32.26 21.14 -22.66
N PRO A 183 -31.71 20.11 -23.31
CA PRO A 183 -32.24 18.75 -23.28
C PRO A 183 -32.35 18.24 -21.84
N ALA A 184 -33.50 17.65 -21.48
CA ALA A 184 -33.74 17.09 -20.15
C ALA A 184 -32.74 15.97 -19.80
N GLU A 185 -32.22 15.29 -20.81
CA GLU A 185 -31.19 14.24 -20.68
C GLU A 185 -29.89 14.78 -20.06
N LEU A 186 -29.57 16.07 -20.26
CA LEU A 186 -28.39 16.70 -19.65
C LEU A 186 -28.58 16.91 -18.15
N ASP A 187 -29.77 17.35 -17.72
CA ASP A 187 -30.10 17.53 -16.31
C ASP A 187 -30.16 16.19 -15.57
N GLU A 188 -30.73 15.15 -16.20
CA GLU A 188 -30.70 13.77 -15.68
C GLU A 188 -29.26 13.27 -15.53
N THR A 189 -28.40 13.56 -16.52
CA THR A 189 -26.99 13.20 -16.44
C THR A 189 -26.28 13.93 -15.30
N VAL A 190 -26.57 15.22 -15.07
CA VAL A 190 -26.01 15.96 -13.93
C VAL A 190 -26.41 15.33 -12.60
N ALA A 191 -27.69 14.99 -12.44
CA ALA A 191 -28.20 14.36 -11.22
C ALA A 191 -27.55 12.99 -10.98
N TRP A 192 -27.48 12.16 -12.03
CA TRP A 192 -26.85 10.85 -11.96
C TRP A 192 -25.36 10.93 -11.61
N VAL A 193 -24.60 11.81 -12.29
CA VAL A 193 -23.16 11.97 -12.01
C VAL A 193 -22.96 12.48 -10.57
N SER A 194 -23.79 13.40 -10.10
CA SER A 194 -23.69 13.92 -8.73
C SER A 194 -23.88 12.82 -7.68
N ASN A 195 -24.91 11.98 -7.85
CA ASN A 195 -25.16 10.86 -6.96
C ASN A 195 -24.01 9.83 -6.99
N LEU A 196 -23.50 9.51 -8.18
CA LEU A 196 -22.35 8.62 -8.33
C LEU A 196 -21.11 9.13 -7.58
N LEU A 197 -20.83 10.44 -7.67
CA LEU A 197 -19.67 11.02 -7.00
C LEU A 197 -19.79 10.98 -5.48
N GLU A 198 -21.01 11.15 -4.94
CA GLU A 198 -21.29 11.04 -3.51
C GLU A 198 -21.10 9.59 -3.03
N GLU A 199 -21.68 8.62 -3.75
CA GLU A 199 -21.52 7.19 -3.45
C GLU A 199 -20.05 6.74 -3.49
N LEU A 200 -19.29 7.19 -4.50
CA LEU A 200 -17.87 6.87 -4.64
C LEU A 200 -17.02 7.51 -3.53
N ALA A 201 -17.34 8.73 -3.13
CA ALA A 201 -16.64 9.41 -2.03
C ALA A 201 -16.89 8.69 -0.70
N ASP A 202 -18.16 8.38 -0.41
CA ASP A 202 -18.55 7.64 0.79
C ASP A 202 -17.89 6.26 0.85
N TYR A 203 -17.90 5.53 -0.26
CA TYR A 203 -17.24 4.24 -0.38
C TYR A 203 -15.73 4.33 -0.12
N ALA A 204 -15.04 5.31 -0.72
CA ALA A 204 -13.59 5.46 -0.56
C ALA A 204 -13.16 5.81 0.88
N ASP A 205 -14.02 6.53 1.62
CA ASP A 205 -13.77 6.88 3.01
C ASP A 205 -14.00 5.71 3.95
N HIS A 206 -15.04 4.90 3.69
CA HIS A 206 -15.38 3.71 4.48
C HIS A 206 -14.54 2.46 4.13
N TYR A 207 -13.90 2.42 2.96
CA TYR A 207 -13.04 1.29 2.54
C TYR A 207 -11.92 1.02 3.55
N LYS A 208 -11.81 -0.25 3.99
CA LYS A 208 -10.86 -0.66 5.04
C LYS A 208 -9.51 -1.14 4.50
N GLY A 209 -9.41 -1.38 3.19
CA GLY A 209 -8.18 -1.93 2.59
C GLY A 209 -8.15 -3.46 2.57
N ASP A 210 -9.27 -4.11 2.88
CA ASP A 210 -9.41 -5.56 2.86
C ASP A 210 -9.81 -6.05 1.46
N TYR A 211 -9.41 -7.28 1.13
CA TYR A 211 -9.67 -7.91 -0.17
C TYR A 211 -11.11 -8.44 -0.29
N ASP A 212 -11.75 -8.72 0.85
CA ASP A 212 -13.10 -9.29 0.90
C ASP A 212 -14.21 -8.29 0.50
N GLU A 213 -13.86 -7.01 0.35
CA GLU A 213 -14.78 -5.95 -0.06
C GLU A 213 -14.91 -5.82 -1.60
N LEU A 214 -14.42 -6.80 -2.37
CA LEU A 214 -14.67 -6.91 -3.81
C LEU A 214 -16.19 -6.92 -4.07
N ARG A 215 -16.73 -5.76 -4.44
CA ARG A 215 -18.05 -5.65 -5.07
C ARG A 215 -17.99 -6.53 -6.32
N VAL A 216 -18.68 -7.67 -6.29
CA VAL A 216 -19.09 -8.33 -7.52
C VAL A 216 -19.88 -7.27 -8.28
N PRO A 217 -19.51 -6.90 -9.51
CA PRO A 217 -20.35 -6.04 -10.30
C PRO A 217 -21.68 -6.79 -10.48
N ASP A 218 -22.77 -6.21 -9.99
CA ASP A 218 -24.11 -6.63 -10.40
C ASP A 218 -24.20 -6.36 -11.91
N LEU A 219 -23.89 -7.39 -12.69
CA LEU A 219 -24.00 -7.45 -14.15
C LEU A 219 -25.42 -7.87 -14.54
#